data_AF-A0A948E2H0-F1
#
_entry.id   AF-A0A948E2H0-F1
#
_cell.length_a   1.000
_cell.length_b   1.000
_cell.length_c   1.000
_cell.angle_alpha   90.00
_cell.angle_beta   90.00
_cell.angle_gamma   90.00
#
_symmetry.space_group_name_H-M   'P 1'
#
loop_
_entity.id
_entity.type
_entity.pdbx_description
1 polymer ?
#
loop_
_entity_poly.entity_id
_entity_poly.type
_entity_poly.pdbx_seq_one_letter_code
_entity_poly.pdbx_strand_id
1 'polypeptide(L)'
;MKKLMPGANIGGFISLEFFKNNAFTIDNQKKILTIEADSALFRIKSAGVKVPISVDKNGISVSIQMPLILPNGTKISVVVDSGSQALILNDHFFDELKISKNNKNVKYMVGKDETGQQFRRIFTNLRGKIHVPSHPEINVESIKVMFQKIIYDGLAGQFFLKKFIITYDLKRSLMIFRRY
;
A
#
# COMPACT_ATOMS: atom_id res chain seq x y z
N MET A 1 8.16 -14.52 22.55
CA MET A 1 6.83 -15.04 22.97
C MET A 1 6.62 -15.12 24.50
N LYS A 2 7.62 -15.12 25.37
CA LYS A 2 7.42 -14.80 26.81
C LYS A 2 7.50 -13.27 26.94
N LYS A 3 6.49 -12.46 27.19
CA LYS A 3 5.11 -12.58 27.69
C LYS A 3 4.13 -12.06 26.59
N LEU A 4 3.97 -12.85 25.54
CA LEU A 4 3.41 -12.55 24.20
C LEU A 4 3.88 -11.31 23.44
N MET A 5 4.44 -10.25 24.06
CA MET A 5 5.58 -9.44 23.56
C MET A 5 5.90 -8.17 24.41
N PRO A 6 6.51 -8.27 25.61
CA PRO A 6 7.15 -7.12 26.26
C PRO A 6 8.54 -6.93 25.63
N GLY A 7 8.77 -5.78 24.98
CA GLY A 7 10.07 -5.41 24.38
C GLY A 7 10.35 -5.99 23.00
N ALA A 8 9.34 -6.14 22.14
CA ALA A 8 9.48 -6.82 20.85
C ALA A 8 10.43 -6.08 19.86
N ASN A 9 11.71 -6.48 19.85
CA ASN A 9 12.61 -6.30 18.72
C ASN A 9 12.27 -7.35 17.66
N ILE A 10 11.20 -7.13 16.89
CA ILE A 10 10.84 -7.98 15.76
C ILE A 10 11.83 -7.69 14.62
N GLY A 11 12.88 -8.50 14.51
CA GLY A 11 13.87 -8.42 13.43
C GLY A 11 13.44 -9.13 12.13
N GLY A 12 12.15 -9.37 11.93
CA GLY A 12 11.64 -10.18 10.81
C GLY A 12 10.25 -9.74 10.31
N PHE A 13 9.74 -10.43 9.30
CA PHE A 13 8.43 -10.15 8.70
C PHE A 13 7.31 -10.91 9.42
N ILE A 14 6.15 -10.27 9.57
CA ILE A 14 4.92 -10.93 10.06
C ILE A 14 4.01 -11.19 8.87
N SER A 15 3.63 -12.45 8.66
CA SER A 15 2.68 -12.83 7.61
C SER A 15 1.27 -12.31 7.92
N LEU A 16 0.55 -11.86 6.89
CA LEU A 16 -0.87 -11.49 7.00
C LEU A 16 -1.75 -12.65 7.46
N GLU A 17 -1.36 -13.90 7.22
CA GLU A 17 -2.08 -15.09 7.70
C GLU A 17 -2.18 -15.13 9.24
N PHE A 18 -1.22 -14.54 9.96
CA PHE A 18 -1.30 -14.37 11.42
C PHE A 18 -2.55 -13.59 11.86
N PHE A 19 -2.99 -12.64 11.03
CA PHE A 19 -4.12 -11.77 11.28
C PHE A 19 -5.43 -12.23 10.62
N LYS A 20 -5.48 -13.43 10.04
CA LYS A 20 -6.66 -13.88 9.27
C LYS A 20 -7.99 -13.81 10.02
N ASN A 21 -7.95 -13.97 11.34
CA ASN A 21 -9.14 -13.99 12.20
C ASN A 21 -9.33 -12.70 13.00
N ASN A 22 -8.32 -11.83 13.07
CA ASN A 22 -8.36 -10.62 13.88
C ASN A 22 -7.98 -9.42 13.01
N ALA A 23 -8.84 -8.42 12.99
CA ALA A 23 -8.48 -7.17 12.36
C ALA A 23 -7.33 -6.50 13.14
N PHE A 24 -6.52 -5.72 12.44
CA PHE A 24 -5.43 -4.98 13.07
C PHE A 24 -5.31 -3.58 12.48
N THR A 25 -4.94 -2.62 13.31
CA THR A 25 -4.70 -1.24 12.92
C THR A 25 -3.22 -0.93 12.96
N ILE A 26 -2.72 -0.24 11.92
CA ILE A 26 -1.40 0.38 11.92
C ILE A 26 -1.58 1.90 11.99
N ASP A 27 -1.03 2.51 13.04
CA ASP A 27 -0.86 3.94 13.19
C ASP A 27 0.65 4.26 13.11
N ASN A 28 1.07 4.80 11.96
CA ASN A 28 2.48 5.06 11.69
C ASN A 28 3.01 6.31 12.41
N GLN A 29 2.15 7.27 12.76
CA GLN A 29 2.58 8.44 13.54
C GLN A 29 2.86 8.04 14.99
N LYS A 30 1.99 7.23 15.58
CA LYS A 30 2.19 6.71 16.94
C LYS A 30 3.14 5.52 17.00
N LYS A 31 3.48 4.93 15.85
CA LYS A 31 4.29 3.70 15.72
C LYS A 31 3.66 2.53 16.48
N ILE A 32 2.35 2.39 16.36
CA ILE A 32 1.57 1.36 17.07
C ILE A 32 0.92 0.44 16.05
N LEU A 33 1.02 -0.87 16.32
CA LEU A 33 0.16 -1.89 15.77
C LEU A 33 -0.80 -2.35 16.86
N THR A 34 -2.10 -2.32 16.58
CA THR A 34 -3.16 -2.76 17.50
C THR A 34 -3.90 -3.93 16.89
N ILE A 35 -4.02 -5.05 17.61
CA ILE A 35 -4.95 -6.13 17.26
C ILE A 35 -6.32 -5.72 17.80
N GLU A 36 -7.28 -5.53 16.91
CA GLU A 36 -8.59 -4.95 17.23
C GLU A 36 -9.57 -6.02 17.71
N ALA A 37 -10.31 -5.71 18.78
CA ALA A 37 -11.46 -6.49 19.19
C ALA A 37 -12.66 -6.21 18.27
N ASP A 38 -13.55 -7.18 18.11
CA ASP A 38 -14.78 -7.00 17.30
C ASP A 38 -15.64 -5.81 17.78
N SER A 39 -15.66 -5.53 19.08
CA SER A 39 -16.37 -4.37 19.64
C SER A 39 -15.77 -3.02 19.23
N ALA A 40 -14.44 -2.97 19.04
CA ALA A 40 -13.76 -1.77 18.54
C ALA A 40 -14.05 -1.54 17.05
N LEU A 41 -14.20 -2.62 16.28
CA LEU A 41 -14.45 -2.53 14.83
C LEU A 41 -15.70 -1.75 14.47
N PHE A 42 -16.77 -1.80 15.27
CA PHE A 42 -17.96 -1.00 15.04
C PHE A 42 -17.62 0.50 15.00
N ARG A 43 -16.92 1.00 16.03
CA ARG A 43 -16.50 2.41 16.10
C ARG A 43 -15.53 2.78 14.97
N ILE A 44 -14.58 1.90 14.65
CA ILE A 44 -13.61 2.12 13.58
C ILE A 44 -14.31 2.25 12.22
N LYS A 45 -15.28 1.37 11.93
CA LYS A 45 -16.05 1.37 10.68
C LYS A 45 -16.94 2.59 10.52
N SER A 46 -17.44 3.14 11.62
CA SER A 46 -18.25 4.37 11.61
C SER A 46 -17.41 5.63 11.46
N ALA A 47 -16.17 5.61 11.95
CA ALA A 47 -15.27 6.77 11.92
C ALA A 47 -14.35 6.82 10.68
N GLY A 48 -14.36 5.78 9.83
CA GLY A 48 -13.41 5.65 8.72
C GLY A 48 -14.06 5.30 7.40
N VAL A 49 -13.30 5.51 6.32
CA VAL A 49 -13.69 5.15 4.97
C VAL A 49 -13.43 3.67 4.75
N LYS A 50 -14.48 2.95 4.33
CA LYS A 50 -14.47 1.51 4.09
C LYS A 50 -14.07 1.24 2.64
N VAL A 51 -12.93 0.60 2.44
CA VAL A 51 -12.37 0.28 1.13
C VAL A 51 -12.42 -1.23 0.94
N PRO A 52 -13.30 -1.74 0.06
CA PRO A 52 -13.30 -3.15 -0.32
C PRO A 52 -11.94 -3.54 -0.91
N ILE A 53 -11.43 -4.70 -0.50
CA ILE A 53 -10.17 -5.25 -1.00
C ILE A 53 -10.38 -6.67 -1.52
N SER A 54 -9.46 -7.12 -2.38
CA SER A 54 -9.33 -8.53 -2.69
C SER A 54 -8.22 -9.13 -1.83
N VAL A 55 -8.49 -10.26 -1.20
CA VAL A 55 -7.49 -11.03 -0.46
C VAL A 55 -7.16 -12.25 -1.30
N ASP A 56 -5.95 -12.30 -1.83
CA ASP A 56 -5.47 -13.45 -2.60
C ASP A 56 -4.64 -14.38 -1.70
N LYS A 57 -4.84 -15.68 -1.88
CA LYS A 57 -4.16 -16.73 -1.11
C LYS A 57 -3.52 -17.73 -2.05
N ASN A 58 -2.20 -17.81 -2.01
CA ASN A 58 -1.42 -18.81 -2.73
C ASN A 58 -0.56 -19.60 -1.74
N GLY A 59 -1.06 -20.77 -1.33
CA GLY A 59 -0.47 -21.57 -0.26
C GLY A 59 -0.46 -20.80 1.07
N ILE A 60 0.73 -20.57 1.63
CA ILE A 60 0.92 -19.80 2.87
C ILE A 60 1.03 -18.28 2.63
N SER A 61 1.12 -17.86 1.36
CA SER A 61 1.22 -16.46 0.99
C SER A 61 -0.16 -15.83 0.94
N VAL A 62 -0.32 -14.71 1.63
CA VAL A 62 -1.54 -13.91 1.63
C VAL A 62 -1.17 -12.51 1.15
N SER A 63 -1.88 -12.02 0.13
CA SER A 63 -1.71 -10.67 -0.38
C SER A 63 -3.03 -9.92 -0.39
N ILE A 64 -2.94 -8.59 -0.30
CA ILE A 64 -4.09 -7.69 -0.35
C ILE A 64 -3.95 -6.85 -1.61
N GLN A 65 -5.02 -6.77 -2.38
CA GLN A 65 -5.15 -5.82 -3.48
C GLN A 65 -6.22 -4.79 -3.14
N MET A 66 -5.91 -3.52 -3.34
CA MET A 66 -6.86 -2.42 -3.17
C MET A 66 -6.95 -1.58 -4.45
N PRO A 67 -8.13 -1.03 -4.77
CA PRO A 67 -8.28 -0.20 -5.94
C PRO A 67 -7.82 1.24 -5.67
N LEU A 68 -7.18 1.86 -6.65
CA LEU A 68 -6.86 3.29 -6.67
C LEU A 68 -7.27 3.92 -8.00
N ILE A 69 -7.45 5.23 -8.00
CA ILE A 69 -7.62 6.08 -9.18
C ILE A 69 -6.37 6.95 -9.31
N LEU A 70 -5.75 6.90 -10.48
CA LEU A 70 -4.60 7.72 -10.87
C LEU A 70 -5.04 9.13 -11.31
N PRO A 71 -4.12 10.12 -11.41
CA PRO A 71 -4.46 11.50 -11.75
C PRO A 71 -5.17 11.69 -13.10
N ASN A 72 -4.99 10.76 -14.05
CA ASN A 72 -5.65 10.77 -15.36
C ASN A 72 -7.04 10.10 -15.33
N GLY A 73 -7.51 9.64 -14.17
CA GLY A 73 -8.78 8.92 -13.98
C GLY A 73 -8.68 7.41 -14.13
N THR A 74 -7.51 6.87 -14.49
CA THR A 74 -7.34 5.42 -14.66
C THR A 74 -7.48 4.70 -13.33
N LYS A 75 -8.36 3.69 -13.32
CA LYS A 75 -8.54 2.79 -12.17
C LYS A 75 -7.52 1.66 -12.25
N ILE A 76 -6.80 1.44 -11.16
CA ILE A 76 -5.77 0.40 -11.04
C ILE A 76 -6.02 -0.48 -9.81
N SER A 77 -5.51 -1.71 -9.82
CA SER A 77 -5.45 -2.59 -8.65
C SER A 77 -4.02 -2.68 -8.14
N VAL A 78 -3.76 -2.20 -6.92
CA VAL A 78 -2.41 -2.22 -6.33
C VAL A 78 -2.31 -3.24 -5.20
N VAL A 79 -1.22 -3.98 -5.17
CA VAL A 79 -0.88 -4.83 -4.02
C VAL A 79 -0.46 -3.93 -2.84
N VAL A 80 -0.98 -4.19 -1.65
CA VAL A 80 -0.59 -3.47 -0.44
C VAL A 80 0.67 -4.09 0.14
N ASP A 81 1.75 -3.31 0.22
CA ASP A 81 3.05 -3.80 0.68
C ASP A 81 3.68 -2.82 1.67
N SER A 82 3.47 -3.10 2.96
CA SER A 82 4.08 -2.32 4.03
C SER A 82 5.61 -2.50 4.14
N GLY A 83 6.20 -3.48 3.46
CA GLY A 83 7.66 -3.65 3.37
C GLY A 83 8.32 -2.67 2.38
N SER A 84 7.60 -2.27 1.34
CA SER A 84 8.09 -1.31 0.35
C SER A 84 7.95 0.14 0.83
N GLN A 85 8.95 0.98 0.54
CA GLN A 85 8.84 2.42 0.74
C GLN A 85 7.99 3.10 -0.33
N ALA A 86 8.12 2.69 -1.59
CA ALA A 86 7.59 3.42 -2.73
C ALA A 86 6.13 3.05 -3.05
N LEU A 87 5.39 4.01 -3.62
CA LEU A 87 4.30 3.65 -4.52
C LEU A 87 4.92 3.24 -5.85
N ILE A 88 4.78 1.97 -6.20
CA ILE A 88 5.31 1.40 -7.44
C ILE A 88 4.16 1.28 -8.42
N LEU A 89 4.36 1.72 -9.65
CA LEU A 89 3.43 1.55 -10.75
C LEU A 89 4.11 0.73 -11.85
N ASN A 90 3.32 -0.02 -12.60
CA ASN A 90 3.78 -0.66 -13.82
C ASN A 90 4.34 0.39 -14.80
N ASP A 91 5.39 0.05 -15.54
CA ASP A 91 6.11 1.02 -16.37
C ASP A 91 5.31 1.55 -17.55
N HIS A 92 4.30 0.82 -18.05
CA HIS A 92 3.39 1.34 -19.08
C HIS A 92 2.60 2.57 -18.62
N PHE A 93 2.30 2.70 -17.32
CA PHE A 93 1.62 3.89 -16.79
C PHE A 93 2.47 5.16 -16.88
N PHE A 94 3.79 5.05 -17.06
CA PHE A 94 4.65 6.23 -17.25
C PHE A 94 4.23 7.03 -18.49
N ASP A 95 4.00 6.33 -19.60
CA ASP A 95 3.56 6.93 -20.85
C ASP A 95 2.06 7.28 -20.80
N GLU A 96 1.22 6.46 -20.17
CA GLU A 96 -0.23 6.71 -20.02
C GLU A 96 -0.53 7.97 -19.19
N LEU A 97 0.27 8.22 -18.14
CA LEU A 97 0.21 9.45 -17.33
C LEU A 97 0.85 10.66 -18.02
N LYS A 98 1.31 10.49 -19.27
CA LYS A 98 1.92 11.54 -20.10
C LYS A 98 3.10 12.23 -19.41
N ILE A 99 3.90 11.47 -18.66
CA ILE A 99 5.07 12.01 -17.96
C ILE A 99 6.19 12.26 -18.97
N SER A 100 6.66 13.50 -19.06
CA SER A 100 7.74 13.84 -19.99
C SER A 100 9.06 13.17 -19.57
N LYS A 101 9.66 12.43 -20.50
CA LYS A 101 10.98 11.79 -20.34
C LYS A 101 12.11 12.80 -20.09
N ASN A 102 11.93 14.05 -20.52
CA ASN A 102 12.89 15.15 -20.39
C ASN A 102 12.67 15.99 -19.11
N ASN A 103 11.71 15.61 -18.26
CA ASN A 103 11.48 16.31 -17.01
C ASN A 103 12.67 16.11 -16.06
N LYS A 104 13.27 17.21 -15.58
CA LYS A 104 14.41 17.20 -14.65
C LYS A 104 14.19 16.43 -13.35
N ASN A 105 12.93 16.20 -12.97
CA ASN A 105 12.56 15.43 -11.78
C ASN A 105 12.43 13.93 -12.05
N VAL A 106 12.59 13.48 -13.30
CA VAL A 106 12.61 12.08 -13.68
C VAL A 106 14.04 11.55 -13.56
N LYS A 107 14.23 10.48 -12.79
CA LYS A 107 15.51 9.80 -12.61
C LYS A 107 15.40 8.35 -13.06
N TYR A 108 16.38 7.89 -13.84
CA TYR A 108 16.44 6.51 -14.29
C TYR A 108 17.48 5.75 -13.47
N MET A 109 17.17 4.50 -13.15
CA MET A 109 18.09 3.56 -12.53
C MET A 109 18.00 2.24 -13.28
N VAL A 110 19.14 1.73 -13.70
CA VAL A 110 19.28 0.41 -14.30
C VAL A 110 20.21 -0.42 -13.43
N GLY A 111 19.96 -1.71 -13.32
CA GLY A 111 20.76 -2.60 -12.50
C GLY A 111 20.37 -4.05 -12.67
N LYS A 112 20.94 -4.91 -11.83
CA LYS A 112 20.56 -6.32 -11.70
C LYS A 112 20.05 -6.56 -10.28
N ASP A 113 18.99 -7.34 -10.13
CA ASP A 113 18.50 -7.74 -8.82
C ASP A 113 19.31 -8.92 -8.24
N GLU A 114 18.89 -9.41 -7.07
CA GLU A 114 19.58 -10.51 -6.36
C GLU A 114 19.64 -11.81 -7.18
N THR A 115 18.80 -11.95 -8.20
CA THR A 115 18.75 -13.12 -9.10
C THR A 115 19.52 -12.90 -10.40
N GLY A 116 20.14 -11.73 -10.57
CA GLY A 116 20.85 -11.35 -11.78
C GLY A 116 19.94 -10.83 -12.90
N GLN A 117 18.63 -10.72 -12.66
CA GLN A 117 17.67 -10.20 -13.64
C GLN A 117 17.84 -8.68 -13.78
N GLN A 118 17.90 -8.21 -15.01
CA GLN A 118 18.00 -6.78 -15.27
C GLN A 118 16.71 -6.07 -14.89
N PHE A 119 16.84 -4.94 -14.21
CA PHE A 119 15.73 -4.04 -13.94
C PHE A 119 16.00 -2.64 -14.48
N ARG A 120 14.90 -1.97 -14.85
CA ARG A 120 14.85 -0.53 -15.10
C ARG A 120 13.79 0.06 -14.18
N ARG A 121 14.18 1.10 -13.45
CA ARG A 121 13.31 1.86 -12.54
C ARG A 121 13.33 3.32 -12.95
N ILE A 122 12.15 3.94 -12.97
CA ILE A 122 11.97 5.36 -13.24
C ILE A 122 11.38 6.01 -12.01
N PHE A 123 12.06 6.98 -11.42
CA PHE A 123 11.60 7.70 -10.24
C PHE A 123 11.16 9.10 -10.61
N THR A 124 10.01 9.53 -10.10
CA THR A 124 9.57 10.92 -10.24
C THR A 124 8.59 11.29 -9.13
N ASN A 125 8.18 12.56 -9.09
CA ASN A 125 7.05 13.01 -8.28
C ASN A 125 5.82 13.09 -9.17
N LEU A 126 4.83 12.23 -8.92
CA LEU A 126 3.57 12.23 -9.65
C LEU A 126 2.69 13.36 -9.13
N ARG A 127 2.39 14.33 -9.99
CA ARG A 127 1.48 15.45 -9.69
C ARG A 127 0.03 14.98 -9.82
N GLY A 128 -0.85 15.61 -9.04
CA GLY A 128 -2.27 15.26 -8.97
C GLY A 128 -2.59 14.30 -7.84
N LYS A 129 -3.88 13.99 -7.69
CA LYS A 129 -4.41 13.13 -6.65
C LYS A 129 -4.37 11.67 -7.09
N ILE A 130 -3.86 10.82 -6.20
CA ILE A 130 -4.09 9.38 -6.24
C ILE A 130 -5.05 9.07 -5.10
N HIS A 131 -6.20 8.48 -5.39
CA HIS A 131 -7.25 8.32 -4.39
C HIS A 131 -7.98 7.00 -4.50
N VAL A 132 -8.73 6.65 -3.45
CA VAL A 132 -9.61 5.49 -3.45
C VAL A 132 -10.87 5.77 -4.28
N PRO A 133 -11.39 4.83 -5.09
CA PRO A 133 -12.65 5.00 -5.81
C PRO A 133 -13.81 5.38 -4.88
N SER A 134 -14.67 6.28 -5.34
CA SER A 134 -15.83 6.80 -4.59
C SER A 134 -15.48 7.54 -3.28
N HIS A 135 -14.19 7.66 -2.94
CA HIS A 135 -13.69 8.29 -1.73
C HIS A 135 -12.47 9.18 -2.03
N PRO A 136 -12.64 10.26 -2.82
CA PRO A 136 -11.55 11.16 -3.20
C PRO A 136 -10.91 11.88 -2.01
N GLU A 137 -11.57 11.90 -0.84
CA GLU A 137 -11.03 12.35 0.43
C GLU A 137 -9.94 11.45 0.98
N ILE A 138 -9.85 10.17 0.58
CA ILE A 138 -8.72 9.29 0.88
C ILE A 138 -7.75 9.37 -0.29
N ASN A 139 -6.86 10.36 -0.22
CA ASN A 139 -5.92 10.67 -1.28
C ASN A 139 -4.53 11.02 -0.76
N VAL A 140 -3.57 10.87 -1.67
CA VAL A 140 -2.24 11.47 -1.56
C VAL A 140 -1.99 12.34 -2.81
N GLU A 141 -1.22 13.39 -2.64
CA GLU A 141 -0.84 14.31 -3.71
C GLU A 141 0.66 14.50 -3.78
N SER A 142 1.17 14.78 -4.98
CA SER A 142 2.59 15.10 -5.23
C SER A 142 3.54 14.07 -4.61
N ILE A 143 3.20 12.79 -4.78
CA ILE A 143 3.89 11.66 -4.15
C ILE A 143 5.04 11.17 -5.02
N LYS A 144 6.12 10.73 -4.37
CA LYS A 144 7.22 10.03 -5.04
C LYS A 144 6.74 8.67 -5.51
N VAL A 145 6.88 8.40 -6.81
CA VAL A 145 6.52 7.12 -7.43
C VAL A 145 7.74 6.48 -8.08
N MET A 146 7.72 5.16 -8.15
CA MET A 146 8.64 4.35 -8.94
C MET A 146 7.86 3.64 -10.04
N PHE A 147 8.29 3.75 -11.29
CA PHE A 147 7.80 2.93 -12.38
C PHE A 147 8.79 1.81 -12.65
N GLN A 148 8.30 0.59 -12.74
CA GLN A 148 9.09 -0.61 -13.03
C GLN A 148 8.22 -1.64 -13.76
N LYS A 149 8.80 -2.43 -14.64
CA LYS A 149 8.13 -3.61 -15.20
C LYS A 149 7.83 -4.63 -14.09
N ILE A 150 6.55 -4.82 -13.79
CA ILE A 150 6.02 -5.76 -12.79
C ILE A 150 4.79 -6.46 -13.36
N ILE A 151 4.30 -7.53 -12.71
CA ILE A 151 3.12 -8.28 -13.15
C ILE A 151 1.78 -7.65 -12.73
N TYR A 152 1.81 -6.73 -11.76
CA TYR A 152 0.63 -6.02 -11.24
C TYR A 152 0.53 -4.62 -11.84
N ASP A 153 -0.62 -3.94 -11.66
CA ASP A 153 -0.72 -2.51 -12.00
C ASP A 153 0.17 -1.66 -11.09
N GLY A 154 0.31 -2.07 -9.82
CA GLY A 154 1.17 -1.37 -8.87
C GLY A 154 1.28 -2.04 -7.51
N LEU A 155 2.08 -1.40 -6.65
CA LEU A 155 2.26 -1.71 -5.23
C LEU A 155 2.16 -0.43 -4.40
N ALA A 156 1.27 -0.40 -3.42
CA ALA A 156 1.16 0.70 -2.47
C ALA A 156 2.06 0.45 -1.26
N GLY A 157 3.22 1.11 -1.25
CA GLY A 157 4.13 1.14 -0.13
C GLY A 157 3.91 2.29 0.85
N GLN A 158 4.88 2.47 1.74
CA GLN A 158 4.82 3.40 2.87
C GLN A 158 4.63 4.88 2.48
N PHE A 159 5.08 5.34 1.31
CA PHE A 159 4.82 6.71 0.86
C PHE A 159 3.32 7.00 0.71
N PHE A 160 2.52 5.98 0.38
CA PHE A 160 1.06 6.07 0.36
C PHE A 160 0.46 5.74 1.74
N LEU A 161 0.82 4.57 2.29
CA LEU A 161 0.17 4.02 3.48
C LEU A 161 0.36 4.86 4.75
N LYS A 162 1.55 5.48 4.95
CA LYS A 162 1.83 6.26 6.17
C LYS A 162 1.01 7.53 6.31
N LYS A 163 0.26 7.93 5.28
CA LYS A 163 -0.62 9.11 5.31
C LYS A 163 -1.93 8.87 6.06
N PHE A 164 -2.20 7.63 6.44
CA PHE A 164 -3.44 7.22 7.08
C PHE A 164 -3.17 6.35 8.31
N ILE A 165 -4.18 6.28 9.17
CA ILE A 165 -4.36 5.20 10.14
C ILE A 165 -5.21 4.13 9.43
N ILE A 166 -4.69 2.93 9.29
CA ILE A 166 -5.31 1.89 8.45
C ILE A 166 -5.63 0.67 9.31
N THR A 167 -6.89 0.26 9.30
CA THR A 167 -7.34 -1.02 9.86
C THR A 167 -7.53 -2.04 8.75
N TYR A 168 -6.92 -3.21 8.89
CA TYR A 168 -6.98 -4.34 7.97
C TYR A 168 -7.92 -5.41 8.55
N ASP A 169 -9.04 -5.70 7.90
CA ASP A 169 -10.04 -6.70 8.31
C ASP A 169 -10.13 -7.77 7.20
N LEU A 170 -9.17 -8.69 7.19
CA LEU A 170 -9.02 -9.71 6.14
C LEU A 170 -10.22 -10.66 6.08
N LYS A 171 -10.80 -11.00 7.24
CA LYS A 171 -11.98 -11.85 7.36
C LYS A 171 -13.18 -11.29 6.58
N ARG A 172 -13.28 -9.96 6.47
CA ARG A 172 -14.38 -9.27 5.78
C ARG A 172 -13.93 -8.59 4.49
N SER A 173 -12.73 -8.91 4.00
CA SER A 173 -12.14 -8.35 2.79
C SER A 173 -12.24 -6.82 2.73
N LEU A 174 -11.83 -6.17 3.83
CA LEU A 174 -11.98 -4.73 4.01
C LEU A 174 -10.71 -4.08 4.56
N MET A 175 -10.37 -2.90 4.03
CA MET A 175 -9.48 -1.94 4.69
C MET A 175 -10.28 -0.71 5.11
N ILE A 176 -9.96 -0.14 6.27
CA ILE A 176 -10.63 1.05 6.80
C ILE A 176 -9.59 2.14 6.97
N PHE A 177 -9.77 3.24 6.24
CA PHE A 177 -8.87 4.38 6.23
C PHE A 177 -9.40 5.50 7.11
N ARG A 178 -8.54 6.04 7.94
CA ARG A 178 -8.77 7.26 8.72
C ARG A 178 -7.63 8.23 8.50
N ARG A 179 -7.93 9.52 8.43
CA ARG A 179 -6.91 10.57 8.44
C ARG A 179 -6.46 10.81 9.88
N TYR A 180 -5.24 11.36 10.01
CA TYR A 180 -4.74 11.90 11.27
C TYR A 180 -5.47 13.20 11.63
#